data_AF-A0A8J3FMZ0-F1
#
_entry.id   AF-A0A8J3FMZ0-F1
#
_cell.length_a   1.000
_cell.length_b   1.000
_cell.length_c   1.000
_cell.angle_alpha   90.00
_cell.angle_beta   90.00
_cell.angle_gamma   90.00
#
_symmetry.space_group_name_H-M   'P 1'
#
loop_
_entity.id
_entity.type
_entity.pdbx_description
1 polymer ?
#
loop_
_entity_poly.entity_id
_entity_poly.type
_entity_poly.pdbx_seq_one_letter_code
_entity_poly.pdbx_strand_id
1 'polypeptide(L)'
;MVAVPQLCLAAAYSEAPDPDRVDVLAAHEQVWIVPAPSWRELGTAQALFGSADVASAARAATAFQVLLLTREPAWYAALANPGLVVRILGLDE
;
A
#
# COMPACT_ATOMS: atom_id res chain seq x y z
N MET A 1 9.31 -9.90 -6.54
CA MET A 1 8.29 -8.96 -7.06
C MET A 1 7.54 -8.32 -5.90
N VAL A 2 7.37 -7.00 -5.93
CA VAL A 2 6.71 -6.17 -4.92
C VAL A 2 5.60 -5.37 -5.60
N ALA A 3 4.38 -5.51 -5.13
CA ALA A 3 3.25 -4.72 -5.60
C ALA A 3 3.17 -3.40 -4.80
N VAL A 4 3.20 -2.27 -5.48
CA VAL A 4 3.09 -0.94 -4.86
C VAL A 4 1.83 -0.26 -5.37
N PRO A 5 0.77 -0.15 -4.55
CA PRO A 5 -0.41 0.61 -4.94
C PRO A 5 -0.05 2.07 -5.23
N GLN A 6 -0.55 2.60 -6.35
CA GLN A 6 -0.28 3.97 -6.79
C GLN A 6 -0.65 5.00 -5.72
N LEU A 7 -1.70 4.75 -4.94
CA LEU A 7 -2.10 5.63 -3.83
C LEU A 7 -1.12 5.61 -2.66
N CYS A 8 -0.47 4.47 -2.38
CA CYS A 8 0.62 4.40 -1.40
C CYS A 8 1.85 5.16 -1.89
N LEU A 9 2.17 5.06 -3.19
CA LEU A 9 3.27 5.81 -3.79
C LEU A 9 3.03 7.32 -3.73
N ALA A 10 1.80 7.75 -4.04
CA ALA A 10 1.41 9.16 -3.95
C ALA A 10 1.46 9.69 -2.51
N ALA A 11 1.02 8.90 -1.53
CA ALA A 11 1.12 9.24 -0.11
C ALA A 11 2.59 9.40 0.32
N ALA A 12 3.45 8.43 -0.03
CA ALA A 12 4.87 8.50 0.28
C ALA A 12 5.56 9.71 -0.35
N TYR A 13 5.24 10.03 -1.62
CA TYR A 13 5.76 11.23 -2.29
C TYR A 13 5.29 12.52 -1.61
N SER A 14 4.06 12.55 -1.09
CA SER A 14 3.55 13.71 -0.35
C SER A 14 4.27 13.96 0.98
N GLU A 15 4.76 12.90 1.64
CA GLU A 15 5.51 13.02 2.89
C GLU A 15 6.98 13.38 2.65
N ALA A 16 7.59 12.82 1.60
CA ALA A 16 8.98 13.07 1.21
C ALA A 16 9.08 13.25 -0.31
N PRO A 17 8.88 14.48 -0.83
CA PRO A 17 8.90 14.73 -2.26
C PRO A 17 10.29 14.55 -2.86
N ASP A 18 10.47 13.49 -3.64
CA ASP A 18 11.68 13.21 -4.41
C ASP A 18 11.30 12.46 -5.71
N PRO A 19 11.17 13.17 -6.84
CA PRO A 19 10.67 12.57 -8.08
C PRO A 19 11.66 11.55 -8.64
N ASP A 20 12.96 11.78 -8.53
CA ASP A 20 13.99 10.88 -9.05
C ASP A 20 13.94 9.52 -8.32
N ARG A 21 13.73 9.51 -7.00
CA ARG A 21 13.58 8.27 -6.23
C ARG A 21 12.30 7.51 -6.60
N VAL A 22 11.20 8.22 -6.85
CA VAL A 22 9.94 7.60 -7.29
C VAL A 22 10.09 7.00 -8.69
N ASP A 23 10.74 7.71 -9.61
CA ASP A 23 10.97 7.24 -10.97
C ASP A 23 11.89 6.01 -11.01
N VAL A 24 12.95 6.01 -10.20
CA VAL A 24 13.83 4.83 -10.03
C VAL A 24 13.04 3.63 -9.49
N LEU A 25 12.19 3.83 -8.47
CA LEU A 25 11.37 2.75 -7.92
C LEU A 25 10.38 2.22 -8.97
N ALA A 26 9.71 3.11 -9.70
CA ALA A 26 8.72 2.75 -10.71
C ALA A 26 9.33 2.06 -11.93
N ALA A 27 10.59 2.35 -12.26
CA ALA A 27 11.32 1.70 -13.35
C ALA A 27 11.93 0.34 -12.97
N HIS A 28 11.95 -0.02 -11.69
CA HIS A 28 12.60 -1.23 -11.22
C HIS A 28 11.80 -2.50 -11.62
N GLU A 29 12.46 -3.49 -12.23
CA GLU A 29 11.81 -4.69 -12.79
C GLU A 29 11.03 -5.55 -11.76
N GLN A 30 11.45 -5.49 -10.49
CA GLN A 30 10.77 -6.19 -9.40
C GLN A 30 9.56 -5.44 -8.85
N VAL A 31 9.33 -4.19 -9.26
CA VAL A 31 8.24 -3.36 -8.78
C VAL A 31 7.10 -3.40 -9.79
N TRP A 32 5.92 -3.74 -9.28
CA TRP A 32 4.68 -3.65 -10.02
C TRP A 32 3.82 -2.53 -9.43
N ILE A 33 3.67 -1.43 -10.16
CA ILE A 33 2.74 -0.36 -9.77
C ILE A 33 1.31 -0.84 -10.01
N VAL A 34 0.56 -1.00 -8.91
CA VAL A 34 -0.85 -1.38 -8.97
C VAL A 34 -1.68 -0.10 -9.15
N PRO A 35 -2.48 0.02 -10.21
CA PRO A 35 -3.25 1.22 -10.48
C PRO A 35 -4.27 1.49 -9.37
N ALA A 36 -4.59 2.78 -9.19
CA ALA A 36 -5.59 3.18 -8.21
C ALA A 36 -6.97 2.53 -8.53
N PRO A 37 -7.69 2.09 -7.49
CA PRO A 37 -9.04 1.56 -7.65
C PRO A 37 -10.04 2.62 -8.11
N SER A 38 -11.23 2.19 -8.56
CA SER A 38 -12.30 3.14 -8.86
C SER A 38 -12.76 3.88 -7.61
N TRP A 39 -13.29 5.10 -7.77
CA TRP A 39 -13.74 5.93 -6.65
C TRP A 39 -14.79 5.24 -5.75
N ARG A 40 -15.65 4.39 -6.33
CA ARG A 40 -16.66 3.64 -5.57
C ARG A 40 -16.02 2.63 -4.64
N GLU A 41 -15.10 1.83 -5.19
CA GLU A 41 -14.44 0.79 -4.41
C GLU A 41 -13.51 1.40 -3.36
N LEU A 42 -12.87 2.53 -3.67
CA LEU A 42 -12.05 3.27 -2.74
C LEU A 42 -12.89 3.85 -1.59
N GLY A 43 -14.05 4.44 -1.88
CA GLY A 43 -14.95 4.99 -0.86
C GLY A 43 -15.45 3.93 0.12
N THR A 44 -15.81 2.74 -0.38
CA THR A 44 -16.22 1.62 0.49
C THR A 44 -15.07 1.14 1.37
N ALA A 45 -13.87 0.98 0.81
CA ALA A 45 -12.73 0.49 1.57
C ALA A 45 -12.21 1.55 2.56
N GLN A 46 -12.19 2.83 2.19
CA GLN A 46 -11.74 3.92 3.06
C GLN A 46 -12.61 4.04 4.32
N ALA A 47 -13.90 3.73 4.25
CA ALA A 47 -14.76 3.69 5.44
C ALA A 47 -14.31 2.65 6.48
N LEU A 48 -13.59 1.60 6.07
CA LEU A 48 -13.06 0.54 6.95
C LEU A 48 -11.64 0.85 7.44
N PHE A 49 -10.83 1.48 6.60
CA PHE A 49 -9.38 1.65 6.84
C PHE A 49 -8.97 3.09 7.18
N GLY A 50 -9.88 4.06 7.11
CA GLY A 50 -9.65 5.46 7.46
C GLY A 50 -8.87 6.28 6.42
N SER A 51 -8.00 5.64 5.62
CA SER A 51 -7.21 6.31 4.59
C SER A 51 -7.27 5.62 3.23
N ALA A 52 -7.12 6.40 2.16
CA ALA A 52 -7.22 5.94 0.78
C ALA A 52 -6.05 5.03 0.36
N ASP A 53 -4.83 5.33 0.82
CA ASP A 53 -3.64 4.50 0.59
C ASP A 53 -3.73 3.16 1.33
N VAL A 54 -4.12 3.18 2.62
CA VAL A 54 -4.35 1.97 3.43
C VAL A 54 -5.45 1.11 2.80
N ALA A 55 -6.57 1.74 2.40
CA ALA A 55 -7.64 1.05 1.69
C ALA A 55 -7.16 0.42 0.38
N SER A 56 -6.34 1.14 -0.40
CA SER A 56 -5.77 0.63 -1.65
C SER A 56 -4.87 -0.59 -1.41
N ALA A 57 -3.98 -0.53 -0.41
CA ALA A 57 -3.10 -1.62 -0.04
C ALA A 57 -3.87 -2.85 0.46
N ALA A 58 -4.87 -2.66 1.32
CA ALA A 58 -5.73 -3.75 1.80
C ALA A 58 -6.47 -4.46 0.66
N ARG A 59 -6.97 -3.67 -0.32
CA ARG A 59 -7.60 -4.22 -1.53
C ARG A 59 -6.63 -5.00 -2.39
N ALA A 60 -5.43 -4.46 -2.65
CA ALA A 60 -4.42 -5.14 -3.44
C ALA A 60 -3.98 -6.46 -2.77
N ALA A 61 -3.74 -6.46 -1.47
CA ALA A 61 -3.39 -7.66 -0.71
C ALA A 61 -4.46 -8.75 -0.82
N THR A 62 -5.73 -8.35 -0.71
CA THR A 62 -6.87 -9.28 -0.84
C THR A 62 -7.06 -9.78 -2.28
N ALA A 63 -7.00 -8.88 -3.28
CA ALA A 63 -7.24 -9.22 -4.67
C ALA A 63 -6.17 -10.13 -5.26
N PHE A 64 -4.91 -9.92 -4.86
CA PHE A 64 -3.76 -10.68 -5.38
C PHE A 64 -3.29 -11.78 -4.43
N GLN A 65 -3.91 -11.93 -3.25
CA GLN A 65 -3.52 -12.90 -2.21
C GLN A 65 -2.03 -12.78 -1.83
N VAL A 66 -1.57 -11.55 -1.64
CA VAL A 66 -0.18 -11.22 -1.30
C VAL A 66 -0.06 -10.70 0.12
N LEU A 67 1.15 -10.79 0.68
CA LEU A 67 1.48 -10.22 1.98
C LEU A 67 1.55 -8.70 1.90
N LEU A 68 1.02 -8.05 2.93
CA LEU A 68 1.07 -6.62 3.17
C LEU A 68 2.23 -6.32 4.11
N LEU A 69 3.22 -5.58 3.62
CA LEU A 69 4.34 -5.12 4.43
C LEU A 69 4.04 -3.71 4.97
N THR A 70 4.05 -3.52 6.29
CA THR A 70 3.76 -2.23 6.90
C THR A 70 4.50 -2.02 8.22
N ARG A 71 4.82 -0.76 8.57
CA ARG A 71 5.26 -0.40 9.92
C ARG A 71 4.10 -0.34 10.91
N GLU A 72 2.89 -0.13 10.40
CA GLU A 72 1.66 0.07 11.19
C GLU A 72 0.61 -1.02 10.87
N PRO A 73 0.74 -2.24 11.43
CA PRO A 73 -0.25 -3.31 11.25
C PRO A 73 -1.66 -2.95 11.73
N ALA A 74 -1.76 -2.05 12.72
CA ALA A 74 -3.04 -1.65 13.31
C ALA A 74 -3.98 -0.96 12.29
N TRP A 75 -3.42 -0.27 11.28
CA TRP A 75 -4.21 0.33 10.21
C TRP A 75 -4.99 -0.68 9.37
N TYR A 76 -4.58 -1.95 9.43
CA TYR A 76 -5.18 -3.04 8.65
C TYR A 76 -6.05 -3.98 9.49
N ALA A 77 -6.43 -3.58 10.71
CA ALA A 77 -7.21 -4.41 11.64
C ALA A 77 -8.59 -4.85 11.10
N ALA A 78 -9.13 -4.15 10.10
CA ALA A 78 -10.40 -4.51 9.46
C ALA A 78 -10.28 -5.67 8.45
N LEU A 79 -9.06 -6.16 8.15
CA LEU A 79 -8.88 -7.33 7.30
C LEU A 79 -9.36 -8.61 8.01
N ALA A 80 -10.18 -9.39 7.32
CA ALA A 80 -10.68 -10.66 7.84
C ALA A 80 -9.58 -11.73 8.00
N ASN A 81 -8.46 -11.59 7.30
CA ASN A 81 -7.31 -12.50 7.39
C ASN A 81 -6.07 -11.75 7.92
N PRO A 82 -5.78 -11.80 9.23
CA PRO A 82 -4.64 -11.10 9.81
C PRO A 82 -3.30 -11.68 9.36
N GLY A 83 -3.26 -12.92 8.84
CA GLY A 83 -2.05 -13.56 8.33
C GLY A 83 -1.49 -12.91 7.07
N LEU A 84 -2.26 -12.02 6.42
CA LEU A 84 -1.77 -11.23 5.30
C LEU A 84 -0.91 -10.04 5.73
N VAL A 85 -0.91 -9.63 7.00
CA VAL A 85 -0.20 -8.43 7.46
C VAL A 85 1.12 -8.81 8.12
N VAL A 86 2.22 -8.30 7.57
CA VAL A 86 3.57 -8.49 8.08
C VAL A 86 4.14 -7.15 8.53
N ARG A 87 4.58 -7.10 9.78
CA ARG A 87 5.26 -5.92 10.32
C ARG A 87 6.68 -5.84 9.78
N ILE A 88 7.05 -4.67 9.25
CA ILE A 88 8.45 -4.35 8.93
C ILE A 88 9.15 -3.96 10.23
N LEU A 89 10.25 -4.65 10.56
CA LEU A 89 11.11 -4.35 11.72
C LEU A 89 12.40 -3.71 11.21
N GLY A 90 12.85 -2.61 11.84
CA GLY A 90 14.20 -2.05 11.62
C GLY A 90 14.37 -1.16 10.39
N LEU A 91 13.76 0.02 10.40
CA LEU A 91 14.11 1.11 9.47
C LEU A 91 14.36 2.41 10.28
N ASP A 92 14.91 2.28 11.49
CA ASP A 92 15.26 3.39 12.40
C ASP A 92 16.78 3.62 12.46
N GLU A 93 17.51 3.25 11.39
CA GLU A 93 18.93 3.57 11.19
C GLU A 93 19.13 4.51 10.00
#